data_AF-M6E383-F1
#
_entry.id   AF-M6E383-F1
#
_cell.length_a   1.000
_cell.length_b   1.000
_cell.length_c   1.000
_cell.angle_alpha   90.00
_cell.angle_beta   90.00
_cell.angle_gamma   90.00
#
_symmetry.space_group_name_H-M   'P 1'
#
loop_
_entity.id
_entity.type
_entity.pdbx_description
1 polymer ?
#
loop_
_entity_poly.entity_id
_entity_poly.type
_entity_poly.pdbx_seq_one_letter_code
_entity_poly.pdbx_strand_id
1 'polypeptide(L)'
;MKIHAFTTFLFFVFTLSCFSQTKESSVFSQEQDRILPFLTLGIGKKSLDTIGKGRWSFQVKSILLHHTSGLKAEEYLDRSKSSGWMVHFIVLENGSVYGVEEPSKIIYRASPGMDETTIHVSWEGINDSILKNEIQLKALTDLIQRLSKEHSISLNNYDITSGKGVFTHTQSKKKFGRFLDTGECGSEKVLSVVFSRLQGKFFPETEWKDRFVSDWVIRKEKFVDSSGKKVVPTYNRGRGITPASIVHLNSIEKTSDGKAPEEKRLRYNYRGSIRPDCIVLHYTAIPDYQKTLEILEKRNLSATFLADQDGKIYQLLDSILDVAAAAAGTNSNCFQVEIVGKDTEMLLANREQTKAVARLVKELSEKYKIPLTNERVESLRGIYSHTQAKKKWGGSIDLDGKDFDPGEPYMKEVLDQVGGTFYSEENWFKRQSDDWILLFTYFQP
;
A
#
# COMPACT_ATOMS: atom_id res chain seq x y z
N MET A 1 34.22 -52.54 32.24
CA MET A 1 34.29 -53.93 32.72
C MET A 1 33.79 -53.95 34.18
N LYS A 2 32.78 -54.79 34.48
CA LYS A 2 32.10 -55.06 35.79
C LYS A 2 31.21 -53.90 36.32
N ILE A 3 29.87 -53.92 36.25
CA ILE A 3 28.79 -54.82 36.72
C ILE A 3 28.31 -54.52 38.17
N HIS A 4 27.05 -54.05 38.22
CA HIS A 4 25.93 -54.17 39.19
C HIS A 4 26.08 -53.78 40.67
N ALA A 5 25.08 -53.05 41.19
CA ALA A 5 24.04 -53.65 42.04
C ALA A 5 22.81 -52.74 42.21
N PHE A 6 21.65 -53.31 41.90
CA PHE A 6 20.31 -52.88 42.31
C PHE A 6 20.12 -53.14 43.81
N THR A 7 19.39 -52.29 44.52
CA THR A 7 18.64 -52.71 45.72
C THR A 7 17.33 -51.94 45.85
N THR A 8 16.27 -52.70 46.05
CA THR A 8 14.85 -52.32 46.18
C THR A 8 14.42 -52.61 47.61
N PHE A 9 13.68 -51.70 48.29
CA PHE A 9 12.57 -51.94 49.25
C PHE A 9 12.22 -50.62 49.97
N LEU A 10 11.03 -49.99 49.86
CA LEU A 10 9.64 -50.26 50.28
C LEU A 10 9.24 -49.73 51.69
N PHE A 11 7.99 -49.22 51.75
CA PHE A 11 7.11 -48.86 52.88
C PHE A 11 7.08 -47.43 53.51
N PHE A 12 6.13 -46.61 53.00
CA PHE A 12 4.92 -46.05 53.66
C PHE A 12 4.99 -45.46 55.09
N VAL A 13 4.57 -44.20 55.24
CA VAL A 13 3.56 -43.76 56.25
C VAL A 13 2.75 -42.57 55.71
N PHE A 14 1.43 -42.72 55.75
CA PHE A 14 0.38 -41.71 55.52
C PHE A 14 0.30 -40.74 56.71
N THR A 15 0.12 -39.45 56.43
CA THR A 15 -0.62 -38.56 57.34
C THR A 15 -1.60 -37.73 56.55
N LEU A 16 -2.90 -38.02 56.77
CA LEU A 16 -4.02 -37.17 56.39
C LEU A 16 -3.88 -35.80 57.06
N SER A 17 -4.22 -34.74 56.34
CA SER A 17 -4.76 -33.53 56.93
C SER A 17 -5.86 -33.01 56.01
N CYS A 18 -7.10 -33.24 56.45
CA CYS A 18 -8.29 -32.63 55.89
C CYS A 18 -8.23 -31.12 56.14
N PHE A 19 -8.28 -30.33 55.07
CA PHE A 19 -8.77 -28.96 55.14
C PHE A 19 -9.85 -28.80 54.08
N SER A 20 -11.10 -28.78 54.55
CA SER A 20 -12.26 -28.44 53.74
C SER A 20 -12.21 -26.95 53.41
N GLN A 21 -12.07 -26.63 52.13
CA GLN A 21 -12.43 -25.32 51.60
C GLN A 21 -13.50 -25.52 50.53
N THR A 22 -14.67 -24.97 50.82
CA THR A 22 -15.82 -24.83 49.95
C THR A 22 -15.41 -24.13 48.65
N LYS A 23 -15.40 -24.86 47.54
CA LYS A 23 -15.38 -24.30 46.18
C LYS A 23 -16.82 -24.03 45.75
N GLU A 24 -17.32 -22.84 46.05
CA GLU A 24 -18.23 -22.17 45.13
C GLU A 24 -17.38 -21.42 44.11
N SER A 25 -16.84 -22.15 43.13
CA SER A 25 -16.16 -21.55 41.99
C SER A 25 -17.20 -21.16 40.95
N SER A 26 -17.46 -19.86 40.91
CA SER A 26 -17.88 -19.05 39.77
C SER A 26 -17.90 -19.77 38.41
N VAL A 27 -19.08 -20.22 38.00
CA VAL A 27 -19.35 -20.71 36.64
C VAL A 27 -19.32 -19.57 35.60
N PHE A 28 -19.39 -18.31 36.05
CA PHE A 28 -19.48 -17.13 35.17
C PHE A 28 -18.15 -16.63 34.56
N SER A 29 -16.98 -17.13 34.99
CA SER A 29 -15.69 -16.61 34.50
C SER A 29 -15.01 -17.46 33.41
N GLN A 30 -15.57 -18.61 33.04
CA GLN A 30 -14.94 -19.51 32.05
C GLN A 30 -15.45 -19.36 30.62
N GLU A 31 -16.61 -18.72 30.39
CA GLU A 31 -17.15 -18.57 29.02
C GLU A 31 -16.49 -17.45 28.21
N GLN A 32 -15.92 -16.42 28.85
CA GLN A 32 -15.37 -15.25 28.16
C GLN A 32 -14.01 -15.48 27.47
N ASP A 33 -13.34 -16.61 27.73
CA ASP A 33 -12.00 -16.89 27.19
C ASP A 33 -12.00 -17.79 25.94
N ARG A 34 -13.16 -18.31 25.53
CA ARG A 34 -13.25 -19.26 24.41
C ARG A 34 -13.40 -18.54 23.07
N ILE A 35 -12.46 -18.79 22.16
CA ILE A 35 -12.62 -18.44 20.75
C ILE A 35 -13.66 -19.40 20.14
N LEU A 36 -14.71 -18.83 19.55
CA LEU A 36 -15.76 -19.57 18.85
C LEU A 36 -15.37 -19.78 17.39
N PRO A 37 -15.66 -20.93 16.77
CA PRO A 37 -15.26 -21.19 15.39
C PRO A 37 -16.13 -20.40 14.40
N PHE A 38 -15.59 -19.92 13.27
CA PHE A 38 -16.43 -19.25 12.24
C PHE A 38 -17.58 -20.10 11.70
N LEU A 39 -17.52 -21.43 11.85
CA LEU A 39 -18.62 -22.33 11.49
C LEU A 39 -19.93 -21.98 12.20
N THR A 40 -19.88 -21.46 13.44
CA THR A 40 -21.09 -21.05 14.17
C THR A 40 -21.70 -19.75 13.65
N LEU A 41 -21.00 -19.03 12.76
CA LEU A 41 -21.51 -17.86 12.03
C LEU A 41 -21.85 -18.22 10.57
N GLY A 42 -22.10 -19.51 10.27
CA GLY A 42 -22.53 -19.96 8.94
C GLY A 42 -21.42 -20.20 7.92
N ILE A 43 -20.14 -19.95 8.25
CA ILE A 43 -19.02 -20.16 7.33
C ILE A 43 -18.47 -21.59 7.46
N GLY A 44 -18.87 -22.45 6.52
CA GLY A 44 -18.43 -23.84 6.48
C GLY A 44 -16.91 -24.01 6.27
N LYS A 45 -16.32 -25.04 6.90
CA LYS A 45 -14.89 -25.38 6.81
C LYS A 45 -14.36 -25.45 5.37
N LYS A 46 -15.11 -26.06 4.46
CA LYS A 46 -14.75 -26.13 3.03
C LYS A 46 -14.54 -24.74 2.40
N SER A 47 -15.32 -23.73 2.83
CA SER A 47 -15.16 -22.35 2.33
C SER A 47 -13.84 -21.76 2.82
N LEU A 48 -13.53 -21.94 4.11
CA LEU A 48 -12.27 -21.48 4.72
C LEU A 48 -11.06 -22.14 4.05
N ASP A 49 -11.10 -23.46 3.83
CA ASP A 49 -10.02 -24.20 3.18
C ASP A 49 -9.84 -23.82 1.70
N THR A 50 -10.90 -23.38 1.02
CA THR A 50 -10.83 -22.96 -0.39
C THR A 50 -10.21 -21.56 -0.53
N ILE A 51 -10.45 -20.68 0.44
CA ILE A 51 -9.96 -19.30 0.42
C ILE A 51 -8.52 -19.23 0.96
N GLY A 52 -8.23 -20.00 2.00
CA GLY A 52 -6.93 -19.99 2.65
C GLY A 52 -5.89 -20.85 1.94
N LYS A 53 -4.62 -20.50 2.15
CA LYS A 53 -3.48 -21.31 1.71
C LYS A 53 -2.69 -21.78 2.93
N GLY A 54 -2.14 -22.99 2.92
CA GLY A 54 -1.33 -23.47 4.04
C GLY A 54 -0.03 -22.67 4.23
N ARG A 55 0.39 -22.48 5.49
CA ARG A 55 1.72 -21.97 5.85
C ARG A 55 2.33 -22.74 7.02
N TRP A 56 3.63 -22.56 7.21
CA TRP A 56 4.31 -23.06 8.39
C TRP A 56 4.12 -22.08 9.56
N SER A 57 3.82 -22.61 10.75
CA SER A 57 3.48 -21.79 11.93
C SER A 57 4.57 -20.79 12.34
N PHE A 58 5.84 -21.13 12.14
CA PHE A 58 6.98 -20.24 12.47
C PHE A 58 7.07 -18.99 11.56
N GLN A 59 6.26 -18.91 10.49
CA GLN A 59 6.25 -17.77 9.59
C GLN A 59 5.44 -16.58 10.14
N VAL A 60 4.60 -16.79 11.17
CA VAL A 60 3.83 -15.72 11.81
C VAL A 60 4.76 -14.79 12.59
N LYS A 61 4.69 -13.49 12.27
CA LYS A 61 5.52 -12.43 12.87
C LYS A 61 4.73 -11.18 13.21
N SER A 62 3.49 -11.08 12.76
CA SER A 62 2.69 -9.87 12.90
C SER A 62 1.20 -10.14 13.11
N ILE A 63 0.55 -9.13 13.69
CA ILE A 63 -0.91 -9.01 13.75
C ILE A 63 -1.28 -7.78 12.94
N LEU A 64 -2.36 -7.84 12.15
CA LEU A 64 -2.86 -6.69 11.43
C LEU A 64 -4.34 -6.47 11.73
N LEU A 65 -4.64 -5.25 12.17
CA LEU A 65 -5.95 -4.84 12.62
C LEU A 65 -6.81 -4.30 11.48
N HIS A 66 -8.08 -4.72 11.48
CA HIS A 66 -9.14 -4.32 10.56
C HIS A 66 -10.41 -3.95 11.34
N HIS A 67 -11.40 -3.39 10.66
CA HIS A 67 -12.78 -3.36 11.16
C HIS A 67 -13.75 -3.79 10.07
N THR A 68 -14.98 -4.14 10.46
CA THR A 68 -16.01 -4.58 9.50
C THR A 68 -16.65 -3.44 8.70
N SER A 69 -16.23 -2.19 8.92
CA SER A 69 -16.79 -0.99 8.28
C SER A 69 -18.30 -0.86 8.53
N GLY A 70 -18.73 -1.25 9.74
CA GLY A 70 -20.12 -1.17 10.20
C GLY A 70 -20.98 -2.40 9.87
N LEU A 71 -20.45 -3.37 9.11
CA LEU A 71 -21.17 -4.61 8.81
C LEU A 71 -21.21 -5.54 10.03
N LYS A 72 -22.31 -6.29 10.18
CA LYS A 72 -22.39 -7.40 11.14
C LYS A 72 -21.51 -8.57 10.69
N ALA A 73 -21.01 -9.36 11.64
CA ALA A 73 -19.98 -10.36 11.34
C ALA A 73 -20.38 -11.41 10.29
N GLU A 74 -21.63 -11.88 10.29
CA GLU A 74 -22.14 -12.82 9.27
C GLU A 74 -22.06 -12.21 7.87
N GLU A 75 -22.60 -11.00 7.71
CA GLU A 75 -22.56 -10.27 6.45
C GLU A 75 -21.12 -9.95 6.01
N TYR A 76 -20.27 -9.53 6.94
CA TYR A 76 -18.85 -9.26 6.68
C TYR A 76 -18.14 -10.52 6.17
N LEU A 77 -18.31 -11.66 6.84
CA LEU A 77 -17.70 -12.93 6.46
C LEU A 77 -18.22 -13.46 5.12
N ASP A 78 -19.52 -13.34 4.86
CA ASP A 78 -20.10 -13.74 3.58
C ASP A 78 -19.57 -12.89 2.42
N ARG A 79 -19.44 -11.58 2.61
CA ARG A 79 -18.82 -10.67 1.64
C ARG A 79 -17.32 -10.95 1.45
N SER A 80 -16.62 -11.26 2.54
CA SER A 80 -15.21 -11.66 2.50
C SER A 80 -15.04 -12.88 1.60
N LYS A 81 -15.84 -13.91 1.89
CA LYS A 81 -15.84 -15.18 1.15
C LYS A 81 -16.15 -14.99 -0.33
N SER A 82 -17.22 -14.27 -0.67
CA SER A 82 -17.61 -14.06 -2.07
C SER A 82 -16.57 -13.26 -2.86
N SER A 83 -15.75 -12.48 -2.16
CA SER A 83 -14.70 -11.64 -2.74
C SER A 83 -13.30 -12.28 -2.67
N GLY A 84 -13.20 -13.53 -2.21
CA GLY A 84 -11.94 -14.30 -2.21
C GLY A 84 -10.88 -13.82 -1.20
N TRP A 85 -11.30 -13.20 -0.10
CA TRP A 85 -10.43 -12.78 1.00
C TRP A 85 -11.06 -13.17 2.35
N MET A 86 -10.29 -13.16 3.44
CA MET A 86 -10.79 -13.57 4.77
C MET A 86 -9.90 -13.04 5.90
N VAL A 87 -10.43 -12.95 7.12
CA VAL A 87 -9.65 -12.64 8.33
C VAL A 87 -9.52 -13.87 9.22
N HIS A 88 -8.58 -13.85 10.17
CA HIS A 88 -8.39 -14.99 11.09
C HIS A 88 -9.32 -14.90 12.30
N PHE A 89 -9.62 -13.68 12.75
CA PHE A 89 -10.46 -13.42 13.92
C PHE A 89 -11.40 -12.23 13.70
N ILE A 90 -12.57 -12.28 14.35
CA ILE A 90 -13.50 -11.16 14.49
C ILE A 90 -13.93 -11.03 15.96
N VAL A 91 -13.87 -9.80 16.49
CA VAL A 91 -14.37 -9.44 17.83
C VAL A 91 -15.71 -8.71 17.70
N LEU A 92 -16.79 -9.32 18.18
CA LEU A 92 -18.15 -8.76 18.08
C LEU A 92 -18.40 -7.65 19.11
N GLU A 93 -19.43 -6.84 18.89
CA GLU A 93 -19.84 -5.75 19.79
C GLU A 93 -20.13 -6.24 21.24
N ASN A 94 -20.55 -7.49 21.41
CA ASN A 94 -20.79 -8.07 22.74
C ASN A 94 -19.50 -8.63 23.43
N GLY A 95 -18.34 -8.50 22.78
CA GLY A 95 -17.05 -9.02 23.27
C GLY A 95 -16.75 -10.48 22.92
N SER A 96 -17.68 -11.21 22.26
CA SER A 96 -17.39 -12.55 21.78
C SER A 96 -16.34 -12.53 20.67
N VAL A 97 -15.41 -13.49 20.72
CA VAL A 97 -14.35 -13.65 19.71
C VAL A 97 -14.63 -14.88 18.86
N TYR A 98 -14.70 -14.69 17.55
CA TYR A 98 -14.79 -15.77 16.58
C TYR A 98 -13.51 -15.87 15.77
N GLY A 99 -13.10 -17.07 15.37
CA GLY A 99 -11.91 -17.25 14.56
C GLY A 99 -11.71 -18.64 13.99
N VAL A 100 -10.58 -18.78 13.31
CA VAL A 100 -10.07 -20.08 12.86
C VAL A 100 -9.31 -20.80 13.97
N GLU A 101 -9.35 -22.13 13.94
CA GLU A 101 -8.74 -22.99 14.96
C GLU A 101 -7.21 -22.92 14.97
N GLU A 102 -6.58 -22.96 13.78
CA GLU A 102 -5.12 -22.94 13.63
C GLU A 102 -4.67 -21.72 12.81
N PRO A 103 -4.79 -20.49 13.35
CA PRO A 103 -4.50 -19.25 12.61
C PRO A 103 -3.06 -19.18 12.11
N SER A 104 -2.13 -19.87 12.77
CA SER A 104 -0.73 -19.88 12.38
C SER A 104 -0.42 -20.77 11.18
N LYS A 105 -1.33 -21.68 10.80
CA LYS A 105 -1.12 -22.64 9.70
C LYS A 105 -1.83 -22.26 8.40
N ILE A 106 -2.60 -21.18 8.40
CA ILE A 106 -3.35 -20.71 7.24
C ILE A 106 -2.97 -19.27 6.93
N ILE A 107 -2.87 -18.96 5.64
CA ILE A 107 -2.75 -17.62 5.08
C ILE A 107 -4.12 -17.26 4.56
N TYR A 108 -4.61 -16.09 4.95
CA TYR A 108 -5.71 -15.45 4.25
C TYR A 108 -5.22 -14.19 3.58
N ARG A 109 -5.71 -13.99 2.36
CA ARG A 109 -5.59 -12.70 1.69
C ARG A 109 -6.46 -11.70 2.44
N ALA A 110 -5.89 -10.62 2.96
CA ALA A 110 -6.67 -9.53 3.56
C ALA A 110 -5.96 -8.17 3.50
N SER A 111 -4.66 -8.11 3.26
CA SER A 111 -3.87 -6.88 3.32
C SER A 111 -2.61 -6.94 2.44
N PRO A 112 -2.28 -5.87 1.71
CA PRO A 112 -1.21 -5.90 0.71
C PRO A 112 0.14 -6.10 1.39
N GLY A 113 0.97 -7.00 0.88
CA GLY A 113 2.36 -7.15 1.35
C GLY A 113 2.52 -7.72 2.76
N MET A 114 1.43 -8.06 3.47
CA MET A 114 1.48 -8.52 4.86
C MET A 114 0.97 -9.95 5.07
N ASP A 115 0.13 -10.47 4.18
CA ASP A 115 -0.64 -11.71 4.37
C ASP A 115 0.21 -12.92 4.81
N GLU A 116 1.37 -13.14 4.20
CA GLU A 116 2.17 -14.35 4.45
C GLU A 116 2.60 -14.53 5.91
N THR A 117 2.92 -13.44 6.60
CA THR A 117 3.47 -13.47 7.97
C THR A 117 2.48 -13.00 9.03
N THR A 118 1.24 -12.72 8.65
CA THR A 118 0.29 -11.97 9.49
C THR A 118 -0.90 -12.82 9.94
N ILE A 119 -1.36 -12.55 11.16
CA ILE A 119 -2.70 -12.90 11.64
C ILE A 119 -3.58 -11.67 11.53
N HIS A 120 -4.68 -11.78 10.78
CA HIS A 120 -5.63 -10.69 10.56
C HIS A 120 -6.73 -10.72 11.62
N VAL A 121 -6.89 -9.63 12.35
CA VAL A 121 -7.89 -9.48 13.41
C VAL A 121 -8.81 -8.32 13.04
N SER A 122 -10.11 -8.57 13.00
CA SER A 122 -11.12 -7.54 12.76
C SER A 122 -11.98 -7.35 14.01
N TRP A 123 -12.59 -6.17 14.16
CA TRP A 123 -13.70 -5.98 15.10
C TRP A 123 -14.95 -5.51 14.36
N GLU A 124 -16.11 -5.90 14.88
CA GLU A 124 -17.40 -5.43 14.39
C GLU A 124 -17.59 -3.94 14.71
N GLY A 125 -17.76 -3.12 13.68
CA GLY A 125 -17.93 -1.68 13.82
C GLY A 125 -17.15 -0.90 12.75
N ILE A 126 -17.02 0.41 12.97
CA ILE A 126 -16.34 1.32 12.05
C ILE A 126 -15.40 2.26 12.80
N ASN A 127 -14.22 2.53 12.24
CA ASN A 127 -13.22 3.45 12.80
C ASN A 127 -13.04 3.26 14.32
N ASP A 128 -13.15 4.33 15.10
CA ASP A 128 -12.91 4.34 16.53
C ASP A 128 -14.11 3.88 17.39
N SER A 129 -15.17 3.32 16.78
CA SER A 129 -16.42 2.98 17.51
C SER A 129 -16.20 2.06 18.72
N ILE A 130 -15.28 1.11 18.60
CA ILE A 130 -14.87 0.19 19.67
C ILE A 130 -14.37 0.91 20.93
N LEU A 131 -13.82 2.13 20.82
CA LEU A 131 -13.34 2.90 21.98
C LEU A 131 -14.46 3.29 22.96
N LYS A 132 -15.73 3.28 22.51
CA LYS A 132 -16.90 3.53 23.35
C LYS A 132 -17.48 2.24 23.95
N ASN A 133 -16.96 1.08 23.55
CA ASN A 133 -17.43 -0.24 23.95
C ASN A 133 -16.33 -0.98 24.70
N GLU A 134 -16.28 -0.79 26.02
CA GLU A 134 -15.21 -1.32 26.87
C GLU A 134 -15.12 -2.84 26.83
N ILE A 135 -16.26 -3.55 26.71
CA ILE A 135 -16.29 -5.01 26.66
C ILE A 135 -15.62 -5.51 25.38
N GLN A 136 -15.97 -4.94 24.23
CA GLN A 136 -15.36 -5.27 22.94
C GLN A 136 -13.87 -4.88 22.89
N LEU A 137 -13.52 -3.69 23.39
CA LEU A 137 -12.13 -3.21 23.43
C LEU A 137 -11.26 -4.11 24.32
N LYS A 138 -11.76 -4.54 25.47
CA LYS A 138 -11.09 -5.50 26.34
C LYS A 138 -10.86 -6.82 25.62
N ALA A 139 -11.89 -7.37 24.98
CA ALA A 139 -11.78 -8.64 24.23
C ALA A 139 -10.73 -8.56 23.10
N LEU A 140 -10.71 -7.45 22.33
CA LEU A 140 -9.68 -7.21 21.31
C LEU A 140 -8.27 -7.13 21.93
N THR A 141 -8.14 -6.40 23.05
CA THR A 141 -6.86 -6.24 23.76
C THR A 141 -6.32 -7.59 24.26
N ASP A 142 -7.18 -8.40 24.86
CA ASP A 142 -6.83 -9.72 25.39
C ASP A 142 -6.44 -10.69 24.26
N LEU A 143 -7.17 -10.66 23.14
CA LEU A 143 -6.84 -11.44 21.95
C LEU A 143 -5.46 -11.07 21.39
N ILE A 144 -5.18 -9.78 21.23
CA ILE A 144 -3.87 -9.30 20.74
C ILE A 144 -2.76 -9.73 21.70
N GLN A 145 -2.97 -9.59 23.02
CA GLN A 145 -1.99 -10.02 24.01
C GLN A 145 -1.68 -11.51 23.90
N ARG A 146 -2.72 -12.34 23.75
CA ARG A 146 -2.61 -13.80 23.63
C ARG A 146 -1.80 -14.19 22.40
N LEU A 147 -2.19 -13.67 21.23
CA LEU A 147 -1.52 -13.92 19.95
C LEU A 147 -0.07 -13.43 19.97
N SER A 148 0.18 -12.27 20.56
CA SER A 148 1.54 -11.73 20.70
C SER A 148 2.44 -12.61 21.55
N LYS A 149 1.93 -13.16 22.66
CA LYS A 149 2.68 -14.09 23.50
C LYS A 149 2.93 -15.42 22.79
N GLU A 150 1.89 -15.99 22.16
CA GLU A 150 1.96 -17.28 21.47
C GLU A 150 2.99 -17.28 20.33
N HIS A 151 3.04 -16.19 19.56
CA HIS A 151 3.90 -16.09 18.37
C HIS A 151 5.12 -15.17 18.56
N SER A 152 5.40 -14.73 19.79
CA SER A 152 6.52 -13.82 20.10
C SER A 152 6.50 -12.53 19.25
N ILE A 153 5.31 -11.97 19.01
CA ILE A 153 5.11 -10.75 18.20
C ILE A 153 5.33 -9.53 19.08
N SER A 154 6.24 -8.65 18.66
CA SER A 154 6.54 -7.41 19.38
C SER A 154 5.35 -6.43 19.33
N LEU A 155 5.04 -5.81 20.46
CA LEU A 155 3.96 -4.81 20.57
C LEU A 155 4.46 -3.42 20.13
N ASN A 156 4.64 -3.25 18.83
CA ASN A 156 4.98 -1.97 18.21
C ASN A 156 4.49 -1.89 16.76
N ASN A 157 4.44 -0.69 16.19
CA ASN A 157 4.04 -0.43 14.80
C ASN A 157 5.06 0.41 14.01
N TYR A 158 6.34 0.40 14.38
CA TYR A 158 7.36 1.31 13.82
C TYR A 158 7.77 0.99 12.38
N ASP A 159 8.13 -0.27 12.11
CA ASP A 159 8.71 -0.72 10.83
C ASP A 159 7.86 -1.84 10.22
N ILE A 160 6.83 -1.45 9.47
CA ILE A 160 5.96 -2.39 8.79
C ILE A 160 6.68 -3.22 7.71
N THR A 161 7.76 -2.70 7.12
CA THR A 161 8.56 -3.42 6.12
C THR A 161 9.27 -4.63 6.73
N SER A 162 9.57 -4.60 8.02
CA SER A 162 10.14 -5.75 8.74
C SER A 162 9.16 -6.92 8.89
N GLY A 163 7.85 -6.66 8.77
CA GLY A 163 6.78 -7.62 9.04
C GLY A 163 6.70 -8.06 10.51
N LYS A 164 7.34 -7.35 11.45
CA LYS A 164 7.41 -7.71 12.88
C LYS A 164 6.72 -6.66 13.74
N GLY A 165 5.50 -6.93 14.16
CA GLY A 165 4.75 -5.99 14.99
C GLY A 165 3.25 -6.18 14.95
N VAL A 166 2.52 -5.21 15.51
CA VAL A 166 1.08 -5.09 15.36
C VAL A 166 0.81 -3.81 14.59
N PHE A 167 0.15 -3.91 13.44
CA PHE A 167 -0.04 -2.80 12.51
C PHE A 167 -1.52 -2.62 12.17
N THR A 168 -1.88 -1.47 11.61
CA THR A 168 -3.23 -1.25 11.07
C THR A 168 -3.26 -1.60 9.59
N HIS A 169 -4.43 -1.96 9.07
CA HIS A 169 -4.62 -2.11 7.63
C HIS A 169 -4.22 -0.81 6.90
N THR A 170 -4.61 0.37 7.41
CA THR A 170 -4.22 1.66 6.81
C THR A 170 -2.71 1.82 6.66
N GLN A 171 -1.91 1.38 7.64
CA GLN A 171 -0.45 1.43 7.54
C GLN A 171 0.06 0.55 6.41
N SER A 172 -0.50 -0.65 6.25
CA SER A 172 -0.20 -1.57 5.16
C SER A 172 -0.55 -0.98 3.79
N LYS A 173 -1.77 -0.43 3.65
CA LYS A 173 -2.23 0.31 2.45
C LYS A 173 -1.26 1.43 2.07
N LYS A 174 -0.80 2.23 3.03
CA LYS A 174 0.13 3.34 2.80
C LYS A 174 1.54 2.87 2.42
N LYS A 175 1.99 1.72 2.94
CA LYS A 175 3.32 1.19 2.60
C LYS A 175 3.35 0.45 1.27
N PHE A 176 2.47 -0.53 1.10
CA PHE A 176 2.56 -1.51 0.02
C PHE A 176 1.60 -1.22 -1.14
N GLY A 177 0.67 -0.27 -0.95
CA GLY A 177 -0.30 0.11 -1.96
C GLY A 177 -1.22 -1.04 -2.35
N ARG A 178 -1.50 -1.23 -3.64
CA ARG A 178 -2.35 -2.30 -4.19
C ARG A 178 -3.84 -2.28 -3.76
N PHE A 179 -4.39 -1.12 -3.39
CA PHE A 179 -5.78 -0.97 -2.95
C PHE A 179 -6.51 0.18 -3.65
N LEU A 180 -7.81 -0.01 -3.87
CA LEU A 180 -8.72 0.99 -4.44
C LEU A 180 -9.34 1.89 -3.37
N ASP A 181 -9.77 1.27 -2.27
CA ASP A 181 -10.41 1.99 -1.17
C ASP A 181 -9.35 2.75 -0.36
N THR A 182 -9.56 4.06 -0.27
CA THR A 182 -8.71 4.98 0.48
C THR A 182 -9.23 5.23 1.90
N GLY A 183 -10.32 4.59 2.31
CA GLY A 183 -10.84 4.61 3.67
C GLY A 183 -9.81 4.19 4.73
N GLU A 184 -10.00 4.71 5.94
CA GLU A 184 -9.29 4.23 7.11
C GLU A 184 -9.81 2.82 7.48
N CYS A 185 -8.91 1.93 7.88
CA CYS A 185 -9.24 0.61 8.38
C CYS A 185 -8.19 0.18 9.41
N GLY A 186 -8.67 -0.30 10.56
CA GLY A 186 -7.82 -0.73 11.69
C GLY A 186 -7.44 0.35 12.71
N SER A 187 -7.73 1.64 12.46
CA SER A 187 -7.59 2.81 13.36
C SER A 187 -6.28 2.93 14.19
N GLU A 188 -5.52 4.00 13.95
CA GLU A 188 -4.34 4.33 14.76
C GLU A 188 -4.69 4.65 16.23
N LYS A 189 -5.87 5.20 16.49
CA LYS A 189 -6.32 5.51 17.86
C LYS A 189 -6.69 4.26 18.64
N VAL A 190 -7.32 3.28 17.98
CA VAL A 190 -7.60 1.99 18.62
C VAL A 190 -6.28 1.29 18.96
N LEU A 191 -5.34 1.25 18.02
CA LEU A 191 -4.03 0.65 18.24
C LEU A 191 -3.24 1.33 19.38
N SER A 192 -3.28 2.66 19.46
CA SER A 192 -2.58 3.39 20.53
C SER A 192 -3.16 3.10 21.92
N VAL A 193 -4.49 2.97 22.04
CA VAL A 193 -5.15 2.57 23.30
C VAL A 193 -4.82 1.13 23.67
N VAL A 194 -4.86 0.20 22.71
CA VAL A 194 -4.46 -1.19 22.92
C VAL A 194 -3.00 -1.28 23.41
N PHE A 195 -2.06 -0.60 22.76
CA PHE A 195 -0.67 -0.59 23.18
C PHE A 195 -0.48 0.06 24.55
N SER A 196 -1.20 1.11 24.88
CA SER A 196 -1.17 1.69 26.23
C SER A 196 -1.56 0.65 27.30
N ARG A 197 -2.61 -0.14 27.06
CA ARG A 197 -3.05 -1.23 27.97
C ARG A 197 -2.05 -2.38 28.05
N LEU A 198 -1.40 -2.70 26.94
CA LEU A 198 -0.45 -3.82 26.85
C LEU A 198 1.01 -3.42 27.10
N GLN A 199 1.28 -2.16 27.46
CA GLN A 199 2.63 -1.61 27.62
C GLN A 199 3.49 -1.76 26.35
N GLY A 200 2.86 -1.68 25.18
CA GLY A 200 3.51 -1.61 23.88
C GLY A 200 4.00 -0.20 23.53
N LYS A 201 4.72 -0.07 22.42
CA LYS A 201 5.23 1.22 21.92
C LYS A 201 4.50 1.63 20.63
N PHE A 202 3.65 2.65 20.74
CA PHE A 202 2.95 3.25 19.62
C PHE A 202 3.80 4.32 18.92
N PHE A 203 3.72 4.37 17.60
CA PHE A 203 4.31 5.38 16.75
C PHE A 203 3.22 5.93 15.81
N PRO A 204 2.92 7.24 15.85
CA PRO A 204 2.01 7.85 14.88
C PRO A 204 2.62 7.82 13.48
N GLU A 205 1.80 7.98 12.44
CA GLU A 205 2.24 8.00 11.04
C GLU A 205 3.52 8.80 10.77
N THR A 206 3.65 9.98 11.35
CA THR A 206 4.83 10.85 11.16
C THR A 206 6.13 10.26 11.67
N GLU A 207 6.07 9.25 12.53
CA GLU A 207 7.21 8.56 13.14
C GLU A 207 7.43 7.15 12.57
N TRP A 208 6.62 6.69 11.62
CA TRP A 208 6.88 5.39 10.98
C TRP A 208 8.20 5.41 10.24
N LYS A 209 8.92 4.29 10.32
CA LYS A 209 10.23 4.15 9.69
C LYS A 209 10.13 4.43 8.20
N ASP A 210 10.97 5.35 7.73
CA ASP A 210 11.09 5.74 6.33
C ASP A 210 9.78 6.29 5.71
N ARG A 211 8.78 6.74 6.49
CA ARG A 211 7.45 7.16 5.98
C ARG A 211 7.49 8.12 4.78
N PHE A 212 8.50 8.99 4.72
CA PHE A 212 8.61 10.04 3.71
C PHE A 212 9.67 9.73 2.62
N VAL A 213 10.18 8.50 2.55
CA VAL A 213 11.02 8.05 1.43
C VAL A 213 10.16 7.65 0.21
N SER A 214 10.78 7.54 -0.97
CA SER A 214 10.14 7.34 -2.28
C SER A 214 9.19 6.14 -2.39
N ASP A 215 9.34 5.14 -1.52
CA ASP A 215 8.70 3.82 -1.64
C ASP A 215 7.41 3.70 -0.82
N TRP A 216 6.80 4.83 -0.46
CA TRP A 216 5.48 4.91 0.20
C TRP A 216 4.44 5.47 -0.77
N VAL A 217 3.20 4.99 -0.64
CA VAL A 217 2.07 5.53 -1.40
C VAL A 217 1.73 6.93 -0.88
N ILE A 218 2.09 7.94 -1.67
CA ILE A 218 1.83 9.36 -1.37
C ILE A 218 0.34 9.65 -1.61
N ARG A 219 -0.44 9.83 -0.54
CA ARG A 219 -1.83 10.30 -0.62
C ARG A 219 -1.89 11.83 -0.72
N LYS A 220 -3.10 12.40 -0.83
CA LYS A 220 -3.35 13.85 -0.68
C LYS A 220 -2.91 14.26 0.72
N GLU A 221 -1.64 14.56 0.89
CA GLU A 221 -1.13 15.01 2.16
C GLU A 221 -1.81 16.34 2.45
N LYS A 222 -2.64 16.36 3.50
CA LYS A 222 -3.01 17.63 4.11
C LYS A 222 -1.70 18.12 4.71
N PHE A 223 -1.02 19.02 4.01
CA PHE A 223 0.12 19.75 4.53
C PHE A 223 -0.38 20.63 5.66
N VAL A 224 -0.66 20.02 6.81
CA VAL A 224 -1.03 20.66 8.05
C VAL A 224 -0.12 20.11 9.14
N ASP A 225 0.42 20.99 9.98
CA ASP A 225 1.21 20.56 11.13
C ASP A 225 0.29 19.96 12.21
N SER A 226 0.89 19.52 13.32
CA SER A 226 0.19 18.96 14.47
C SER A 226 -0.84 19.92 15.11
N SER A 227 -0.81 21.21 14.77
CA SER A 227 -1.79 22.22 15.20
C SER A 227 -2.91 22.46 14.17
N GLY A 228 -2.85 21.81 13.01
CA GLY A 228 -3.78 22.00 11.90
C GLY A 228 -3.45 23.18 10.98
N LYS A 229 -2.30 23.84 11.16
CA LYS A 229 -1.89 24.99 10.33
C LYS A 229 -1.28 24.51 9.03
N LYS A 230 -1.68 25.14 7.91
CA LYS A 230 -1.14 24.82 6.57
C LYS A 230 0.38 24.98 6.53
N VAL A 231 1.07 23.90 6.19
CA VAL A 231 2.51 23.88 5.88
C VAL A 231 2.68 24.26 4.42
N VAL A 232 3.52 25.26 4.15
CA VAL A 232 3.89 25.65 2.80
C VAL A 232 5.06 24.76 2.36
N PRO A 233 4.99 24.07 1.21
CA PRO A 233 6.12 23.29 0.72
C PRO A 233 7.35 24.19 0.53
N THR A 234 8.50 23.73 1.02
CA THR A 234 9.80 24.31 0.70
C THR A 234 10.43 23.54 -0.45
N TYR A 235 11.31 24.18 -1.21
CA TYR A 235 11.99 23.58 -2.36
C TYR A 235 13.49 23.88 -2.26
N ASN A 236 14.32 22.96 -2.73
CA ASN A 236 15.78 23.09 -2.72
C ASN A 236 16.42 23.07 -4.11
N ARG A 237 15.62 22.90 -5.18
CA ARG A 237 16.05 22.92 -6.58
C ARG A 237 15.02 23.56 -7.49
N GLY A 238 15.48 23.93 -8.69
CA GLY A 238 14.63 24.40 -9.77
C GLY A 238 14.62 25.91 -9.94
N ARG A 239 13.55 26.40 -10.58
CA ARG A 239 13.35 27.80 -10.95
C ARG A 239 13.63 28.76 -9.79
N GLY A 240 14.56 29.70 -10.00
CA GLY A 240 14.95 30.72 -9.02
C GLY A 240 15.76 30.22 -7.82
N ILE A 241 16.12 28.93 -7.76
CA ILE A 241 16.84 28.31 -6.64
C ILE A 241 18.21 27.82 -7.10
N THR A 242 18.25 27.12 -8.22
CA THR A 242 19.48 26.61 -8.84
C THR A 242 19.60 27.12 -10.28
N PRO A 243 20.82 27.26 -10.83
CA PRO A 243 21.01 27.66 -12.23
C PRO A 243 20.35 26.70 -13.22
N ALA A 244 19.86 27.23 -14.35
CA ALA A 244 19.31 26.42 -15.42
C ALA A 244 20.37 25.48 -16.02
N SER A 245 20.00 24.22 -16.22
CA SER A 245 20.89 23.19 -16.75
C SER A 245 20.92 23.18 -18.27
N ILE A 246 22.01 22.63 -18.82
CA ILE A 246 22.17 22.41 -20.25
C ILE A 246 21.24 21.28 -20.71
N VAL A 247 20.48 21.53 -21.77
CA VAL A 247 19.58 20.56 -22.38
C VAL A 247 20.33 19.77 -23.44
N HIS A 248 20.53 18.49 -23.17
CA HIS A 248 21.27 17.57 -24.05
C HIS A 248 20.40 16.81 -25.05
N LEU A 249 19.07 16.87 -24.91
CA LEU A 249 18.14 16.20 -25.81
C LEU A 249 17.74 17.12 -26.96
N ASN A 250 17.50 16.55 -28.13
CA ASN A 250 17.09 17.27 -29.33
C ASN A 250 15.59 17.53 -29.34
N SER A 251 14.80 16.64 -28.76
CA SER A 251 13.35 16.77 -28.65
C SER A 251 12.88 17.76 -27.58
N ILE A 252 13.81 18.42 -26.87
CA ILE A 252 13.51 19.31 -25.75
C ILE A 252 13.88 20.74 -26.12
N GLU A 253 12.96 21.67 -25.82
CA GLU A 253 13.16 23.10 -26.01
C GLU A 253 14.30 23.63 -25.15
N LYS A 254 15.05 24.56 -25.72
CA LYS A 254 16.21 25.17 -25.10
C LYS A 254 16.37 26.62 -25.54
N THR A 255 16.94 27.42 -24.66
CA THR A 255 17.35 28.79 -24.96
C THR A 255 18.49 28.81 -25.99
N SER A 256 18.84 30.00 -26.48
CA SER A 256 19.94 30.17 -27.43
C SER A 256 21.31 29.74 -26.88
N ASP A 257 21.50 29.77 -25.56
CA ASP A 257 22.69 29.25 -24.87
C ASP A 257 22.56 27.76 -24.48
N GLY A 258 21.53 27.07 -24.99
CA GLY A 258 21.34 25.63 -24.85
C GLY A 258 20.83 25.19 -23.48
N LYS A 259 20.29 26.09 -22.66
CA LYS A 259 19.76 25.80 -21.32
C LYS A 259 18.25 25.57 -21.32
N ALA A 260 17.76 24.95 -20.26
CA ALA A 260 16.33 24.86 -20.00
C ALA A 260 15.74 26.27 -19.75
N PRO A 261 14.64 26.67 -20.42
CA PRO A 261 14.02 27.97 -20.19
C PRO A 261 13.58 28.14 -18.74
N GLU A 262 13.99 29.22 -18.09
CA GLU A 262 13.88 29.40 -16.63
C GLU A 262 12.41 29.36 -16.16
N GLU A 263 11.53 30.03 -16.90
CA GLU A 263 10.09 30.10 -16.64
C GLU A 263 9.37 28.75 -16.80
N LYS A 264 9.99 27.80 -17.50
CA LYS A 264 9.42 26.47 -17.77
C LYS A 264 9.88 25.40 -16.78
N ARG A 265 10.94 25.66 -16.00
CA ARG A 265 11.46 24.76 -14.95
C ARG A 265 10.52 24.71 -13.75
N LEU A 266 10.45 23.57 -13.06
CA LEU A 266 9.66 23.37 -11.84
C LEU A 266 10.48 23.72 -10.59
N ARG A 267 9.85 24.17 -9.50
CA ARG A 267 10.47 24.16 -8.15
C ARG A 267 10.19 22.84 -7.45
N TYR A 268 11.23 22.16 -6.97
CA TYR A 268 11.07 20.82 -6.40
C TYR A 268 12.12 20.51 -5.33
N ASN A 269 11.92 19.37 -4.65
CA ASN A 269 12.89 18.81 -3.71
C ASN A 269 13.68 17.68 -4.37
N TYR A 270 15.00 17.73 -4.26
CA TYR A 270 15.87 16.65 -4.70
C TYR A 270 15.59 15.35 -3.93
N ARG A 271 15.38 14.25 -4.65
CA ARG A 271 15.04 12.92 -4.10
C ARG A 271 16.02 11.82 -4.51
N GLY A 272 17.22 12.20 -4.96
CA GLY A 272 18.18 11.27 -5.54
C GLY A 272 18.09 11.21 -7.06
N SER A 273 18.71 10.18 -7.64
CA SER A 273 18.78 9.99 -9.10
C SER A 273 18.11 8.69 -9.53
N ILE A 274 17.47 8.70 -10.70
CA ILE A 274 16.83 7.52 -11.29
C ILE A 274 17.87 6.57 -11.90
N ARG A 275 17.49 5.30 -12.04
CA ARG A 275 18.10 4.37 -12.99
C ARG A 275 17.25 4.34 -14.27
N PRO A 276 17.65 5.04 -15.35
CA PRO A 276 16.77 5.41 -16.48
C PRO A 276 16.43 4.21 -17.37
N ASP A 277 15.55 3.33 -16.89
CA ASP A 277 15.20 2.07 -17.53
C ASP A 277 13.83 2.11 -18.22
N CYS A 278 13.01 3.11 -17.92
CA CYS A 278 11.63 3.20 -18.40
C CYS A 278 11.15 4.63 -18.58
N ILE A 279 9.97 4.77 -19.20
CA ILE A 279 9.26 6.04 -19.38
C ILE A 279 7.82 5.82 -18.92
N VAL A 280 7.26 6.75 -18.16
CA VAL A 280 5.84 6.77 -17.82
C VAL A 280 5.20 8.00 -18.44
N LEU A 281 4.08 7.79 -19.14
CA LEU A 281 3.29 8.86 -19.74
C LEU A 281 2.10 9.20 -18.84
N HIS A 282 1.82 10.49 -18.73
CA HIS A 282 0.74 11.07 -17.93
C HIS A 282 0.05 12.17 -18.73
N TYR A 283 -1.23 12.43 -18.48
CA TYR A 283 -1.92 13.67 -18.81
C TYR A 283 -2.20 14.45 -17.52
N THR A 284 -2.18 15.77 -17.63
CA THR A 284 -2.20 16.67 -16.46
C THR A 284 -3.57 16.87 -15.81
N ALA A 285 -4.65 16.49 -16.51
CA ALA A 285 -6.06 16.79 -16.26
C ALA A 285 -6.36 18.30 -16.29
N ILE A 286 -5.40 19.10 -16.77
CA ILE A 286 -5.37 20.56 -16.73
C ILE A 286 -4.84 21.00 -18.10
N PRO A 287 -5.67 21.59 -18.96
CA PRO A 287 -5.27 21.98 -20.32
C PRO A 287 -4.51 23.32 -20.31
N ASP A 288 -3.63 23.53 -19.34
CA ASP A 288 -2.86 24.74 -19.15
C ASP A 288 -1.51 24.41 -18.51
N TYR A 289 -0.43 24.79 -19.18
CA TYR A 289 0.94 24.51 -18.77
C TYR A 289 1.28 25.16 -17.43
N GLN A 290 0.98 26.45 -17.27
CA GLN A 290 1.39 27.22 -16.10
C GLN A 290 0.66 26.74 -14.84
N LYS A 291 -0.64 26.50 -14.97
CA LYS A 291 -1.48 25.95 -13.90
C LYS A 291 -1.06 24.52 -13.54
N THR A 292 -0.58 23.73 -14.51
CA THR A 292 0.03 22.42 -14.24
C THR A 292 1.25 22.58 -13.33
N LEU A 293 2.20 23.47 -13.66
CA LEU A 293 3.37 23.74 -12.80
C LEU A 293 2.96 24.16 -11.39
N GLU A 294 2.03 25.10 -11.26
CA GLU A 294 1.54 25.57 -9.96
C GLU A 294 0.94 24.44 -9.11
N ILE A 295 0.19 23.54 -9.73
CA ILE A 295 -0.45 22.41 -9.04
C ILE A 295 0.58 21.36 -8.64
N LEU A 296 1.56 21.04 -9.49
CA LEU A 296 2.65 20.14 -9.16
C LEU A 296 3.45 20.67 -7.96
N GLU A 297 3.89 21.93 -8.01
CA GLU A 297 4.62 22.59 -6.92
C GLU A 297 3.79 22.55 -5.63
N LYS A 298 2.55 23.05 -5.68
CA LYS A 298 1.65 23.09 -4.51
C LYS A 298 1.45 21.73 -3.85
N ARG A 299 1.52 20.63 -4.61
CA ARG A 299 1.37 19.26 -4.11
C ARG A 299 2.72 18.58 -3.80
N ASN A 300 3.84 19.28 -3.96
CA ASN A 300 5.19 18.72 -3.86
C ASN A 300 5.39 17.50 -4.78
N LEU A 301 4.72 17.50 -5.93
CA LEU A 301 4.86 16.53 -7.02
C LEU A 301 5.82 17.08 -8.07
N SER A 302 6.36 16.20 -8.89
CA SER A 302 7.24 16.60 -9.99
C SER A 302 7.21 15.59 -11.13
N ALA A 303 7.49 16.06 -12.34
CA ALA A 303 7.71 15.24 -13.52
C ALA A 303 9.06 15.60 -14.15
N THR A 304 9.60 14.73 -15.00
CA THR A 304 10.86 15.00 -15.72
C THR A 304 10.64 15.98 -16.87
N PHE A 305 9.58 15.74 -17.65
CA PHE A 305 9.23 16.50 -18.84
C PHE A 305 7.76 16.91 -18.83
N LEU A 306 7.44 18.05 -19.46
CA LEU A 306 6.07 18.50 -19.71
C LEU A 306 5.90 18.89 -21.18
N ALA A 307 4.99 18.20 -21.87
CA ALA A 307 4.63 18.46 -23.25
C ALA A 307 3.43 19.43 -23.32
N ASP A 308 3.64 20.62 -23.87
CA ASP A 308 2.61 21.65 -24.01
C ASP A 308 1.72 21.42 -25.25
N GLN A 309 0.60 22.14 -25.33
CA GLN A 309 -0.37 22.01 -26.42
C GLN A 309 0.18 22.48 -27.78
N ASP A 310 1.22 23.31 -27.80
CA ASP A 310 1.88 23.75 -29.03
C ASP A 310 2.87 22.72 -29.59
N GLY A 311 3.00 21.55 -28.95
CA GLY A 311 3.90 20.48 -29.35
C GLY A 311 5.35 20.67 -28.90
N LYS A 312 5.62 21.67 -28.07
CA LYS A 312 6.92 21.84 -27.42
C LYS A 312 7.00 21.02 -26.15
N ILE A 313 8.21 20.53 -25.85
CA ILE A 313 8.47 19.77 -24.62
C ILE A 313 9.59 20.43 -23.84
N TYR A 314 9.37 20.60 -22.54
CA TYR A 314 10.30 21.25 -21.64
C TYR A 314 10.81 20.28 -20.58
N GLN A 315 12.10 20.38 -20.27
CA GLN A 315 12.69 19.73 -19.10
C GLN A 315 12.31 20.52 -17.85
N LEU A 316 11.69 19.85 -16.88
CA LEU A 316 11.23 20.49 -15.65
C LEU A 316 12.28 20.50 -14.54
N LEU A 317 13.11 19.47 -14.48
CA LEU A 317 14.08 19.24 -13.40
C LEU A 317 15.47 19.81 -13.74
N ASP A 318 16.34 19.94 -12.74
CA ASP A 318 17.72 20.40 -12.97
C ASP A 318 18.52 19.35 -13.74
N SER A 319 18.29 18.07 -13.45
CA SER A 319 18.77 16.97 -14.26
C SER A 319 17.60 16.09 -14.67
N ILE A 320 17.61 15.61 -15.92
CA ILE A 320 16.66 14.58 -16.37
C ILE A 320 16.81 13.27 -15.58
N LEU A 321 17.92 13.11 -14.87
CA LEU A 321 18.18 11.96 -14.00
C LEU A 321 17.72 12.17 -12.57
N ASP A 322 17.20 13.33 -12.18
CA ASP A 322 16.66 13.53 -10.84
C ASP A 322 15.34 12.76 -10.67
N VAL A 323 15.11 12.19 -9.48
CA VAL A 323 13.88 11.46 -9.17
C VAL A 323 12.69 12.42 -9.19
N ALA A 324 11.76 12.19 -10.11
CA ALA A 324 10.45 12.81 -10.15
C ALA A 324 9.48 12.13 -9.17
N ALA A 325 8.54 12.88 -8.61
CA ALA A 325 7.47 12.37 -7.77
C ALA A 325 6.14 12.42 -8.52
N ALA A 326 5.86 11.40 -9.35
CA ALA A 326 4.68 11.35 -10.21
C ALA A 326 3.88 10.04 -10.08
N ALA A 327 4.52 8.88 -10.25
CA ALA A 327 3.85 7.57 -10.22
C ALA A 327 4.52 6.59 -9.24
N ALA A 328 3.71 6.05 -8.32
CA ALA A 328 4.17 5.08 -7.33
C ALA A 328 4.75 3.83 -8.01
N GLY A 329 5.86 3.33 -7.46
CA GLY A 329 6.56 2.15 -7.98
C GLY A 329 7.48 2.41 -9.18
N THR A 330 7.38 3.55 -9.85
CA THR A 330 8.16 3.85 -11.07
C THR A 330 9.10 5.06 -10.94
N ASN A 331 8.89 5.93 -9.95
CA ASN A 331 9.65 7.18 -9.74
C ASN A 331 11.19 7.01 -9.76
N SER A 332 11.72 5.93 -9.19
CA SER A 332 13.17 5.69 -9.09
C SER A 332 13.80 5.14 -10.38
N ASN A 333 13.01 4.83 -11.40
CA ASN A 333 13.47 4.16 -12.63
C ASN A 333 13.01 4.84 -13.92
N CYS A 334 11.87 5.52 -13.90
CA CYS A 334 11.28 6.04 -15.12
C CYS A 334 11.42 7.56 -15.24
N PHE A 335 11.67 8.01 -16.46
CA PHE A 335 11.36 9.39 -16.85
C PHE A 335 9.84 9.59 -16.79
N GLN A 336 9.39 10.63 -16.09
CA GLN A 336 7.96 10.94 -15.95
C GLN A 336 7.61 12.06 -16.93
N VAL A 337 6.73 11.76 -17.90
CA VAL A 337 6.34 12.69 -18.97
C VAL A 337 4.89 13.11 -18.77
N GLU A 338 4.69 14.33 -18.34
CA GLU A 338 3.36 14.95 -18.25
C GLU A 338 2.97 15.56 -19.60
N ILE A 339 1.70 15.44 -19.98
CA ILE A 339 1.17 15.90 -21.26
C ILE A 339 -0.02 16.81 -20.98
N VAL A 340 0.09 18.09 -21.36
CA VAL A 340 -0.94 19.08 -21.08
C VAL A 340 -2.24 18.72 -21.81
N GLY A 341 -3.26 18.32 -21.05
CA GLY A 341 -4.57 17.94 -21.56
C GLY A 341 -5.55 17.52 -20.47
N LYS A 342 -6.85 17.51 -20.80
CA LYS A 342 -7.93 17.15 -19.87
C LYS A 342 -8.18 15.65 -19.80
N ASP A 343 -8.06 14.97 -20.93
CA ASP A 343 -8.46 13.59 -21.15
C ASP A 343 -7.75 13.02 -22.40
N THR A 344 -7.91 11.72 -22.63
CA THR A 344 -7.33 11.00 -23.78
C THR A 344 -7.79 11.55 -25.13
N GLU A 345 -9.05 11.99 -25.25
CA GLU A 345 -9.60 12.49 -26.51
C GLU A 345 -8.90 13.78 -26.93
N MET A 346 -8.72 14.71 -25.98
CA MET A 346 -8.01 15.96 -26.20
C MET A 346 -6.56 15.73 -26.65
N LEU A 347 -5.88 14.77 -26.02
CA LEU A 347 -4.52 14.38 -26.37
C LEU A 347 -4.43 13.87 -27.82
N LEU A 348 -5.32 12.94 -28.20
CA LEU A 348 -5.36 12.37 -29.56
C LEU A 348 -5.75 13.38 -30.64
N ALA A 349 -6.61 14.35 -30.31
CA ALA A 349 -6.96 15.45 -31.22
C ALA A 349 -5.73 16.33 -31.54
N ASN A 350 -4.76 16.40 -30.63
CA ASN A 350 -3.52 17.16 -30.82
C ASN A 350 -2.39 16.30 -31.41
N ARG A 351 -2.40 16.16 -32.73
CA ARG A 351 -1.40 15.35 -33.47
C ARG A 351 0.02 15.87 -33.31
N GLU A 352 0.24 17.18 -33.22
CA GLU A 352 1.59 17.75 -33.10
C GLU A 352 2.20 17.50 -31.72
N GLN A 353 1.40 17.65 -30.65
CA GLN A 353 1.80 17.24 -29.30
C GLN A 353 2.09 15.75 -29.23
N THR A 354 1.21 14.90 -29.80
CA THR A 354 1.39 13.45 -29.82
C THR A 354 2.68 13.04 -30.54
N LYS A 355 2.96 13.63 -31.72
CA LYS A 355 4.22 13.41 -32.44
C LYS A 355 5.43 13.87 -31.63
N ALA A 356 5.34 14.99 -30.92
CA ALA A 356 6.43 15.46 -30.08
C ALA A 356 6.74 14.48 -28.94
N VAL A 357 5.70 13.96 -28.28
CA VAL A 357 5.83 12.93 -27.24
C VAL A 357 6.45 11.66 -27.82
N ALA A 358 5.99 11.20 -28.99
CA ALA A 358 6.58 10.04 -29.66
C ALA A 358 8.07 10.26 -30.01
N ARG A 359 8.45 11.44 -30.48
CA ARG A 359 9.87 11.80 -30.72
C ARG A 359 10.71 11.72 -29.45
N LEU A 360 10.21 12.27 -28.33
CA LEU A 360 10.89 12.19 -27.04
C LEU A 360 11.04 10.73 -26.58
N VAL A 361 9.96 9.94 -26.66
CA VAL A 361 9.97 8.52 -26.28
C VAL A 361 11.03 7.76 -27.07
N LYS A 362 11.10 7.99 -28.39
CA LYS A 362 12.09 7.37 -29.26
C LYS A 362 13.52 7.79 -28.89
N GLU A 363 13.78 9.08 -28.71
CA GLU A 363 15.10 9.59 -28.35
C GLU A 363 15.60 9.03 -27.02
N LEU A 364 14.73 9.00 -26.00
CA LEU A 364 15.06 8.41 -24.69
C LEU A 364 15.29 6.89 -24.80
N SER A 365 14.46 6.19 -25.57
CA SER A 365 14.61 4.75 -25.81
C SER A 365 15.94 4.40 -26.48
N GLU A 366 16.32 5.12 -27.53
CA GLU A 366 17.58 4.91 -28.24
C GLU A 366 18.81 5.20 -27.35
N LYS A 367 18.74 6.29 -26.57
CA LYS A 367 19.81 6.75 -25.69
C LYS A 367 20.03 5.83 -24.49
N TYR A 368 18.96 5.36 -23.85
CA TYR A 368 19.02 4.58 -22.61
C TYR A 368 18.72 3.09 -22.79
N LYS A 369 18.50 2.63 -24.03
CA LYS A 369 18.16 1.23 -24.37
C LYS A 369 16.90 0.74 -23.67
N ILE A 370 15.90 1.63 -23.57
CA ILE A 370 14.58 1.33 -23.00
C ILE A 370 13.76 0.56 -24.04
N PRO A 371 13.26 -0.64 -23.74
CA PRO A 371 12.41 -1.38 -24.67
C PRO A 371 11.13 -0.61 -25.04
N LEU A 372 10.72 -0.65 -26.31
CA LEU A 372 9.50 -0.01 -26.79
C LEU A 372 8.28 -0.93 -26.60
N THR A 373 7.95 -1.22 -25.34
CA THR A 373 6.81 -2.06 -24.97
C THR A 373 6.21 -1.64 -23.64
N ASN A 374 4.93 -1.92 -23.44
CA ASN A 374 4.23 -1.73 -22.18
C ASN A 374 3.79 -3.06 -21.51
N GLU A 375 4.26 -4.23 -21.96
CA GLU A 375 3.74 -5.53 -21.50
C GLU A 375 3.88 -5.76 -19.98
N ARG A 376 5.07 -5.48 -19.44
CA ARG A 376 5.49 -5.98 -18.12
C ARG A 376 6.01 -4.86 -17.21
N VAL A 377 5.09 -4.05 -16.67
CA VAL A 377 5.42 -2.87 -15.85
C VAL A 377 6.33 -3.19 -14.66
N GLU A 378 6.20 -4.35 -14.01
CA GLU A 378 7.08 -4.69 -12.88
C GLU A 378 8.54 -4.99 -13.26
N SER A 379 8.84 -5.13 -14.55
CA SER A 379 10.23 -5.18 -15.01
C SER A 379 10.95 -3.84 -14.89
N LEU A 380 10.18 -2.73 -14.79
CA LEU A 380 10.67 -1.36 -14.87
C LEU A 380 11.49 -1.09 -16.12
N ARG A 381 11.23 -1.84 -17.21
CA ARG A 381 11.92 -1.70 -18.50
C ARG A 381 10.91 -1.60 -19.63
N GLY A 382 10.56 -0.38 -20.03
CA GLY A 382 9.48 -0.18 -21.01
C GLY A 382 8.91 1.23 -21.04
N ILE A 383 7.84 1.39 -21.82
CA ILE A 383 7.02 2.61 -21.90
C ILE A 383 5.68 2.27 -21.28
N TYR A 384 5.31 2.97 -20.21
CA TYR A 384 4.14 2.61 -19.40
C TYR A 384 3.18 3.78 -19.28
N SER A 385 1.90 3.48 -19.08
CA SER A 385 0.94 4.49 -18.68
C SER A 385 0.99 4.71 -17.17
N HIS A 386 0.60 5.90 -16.71
CA HIS A 386 0.34 6.13 -15.31
C HIS A 386 -0.69 5.12 -14.77
N THR A 387 -1.74 4.80 -15.53
CA THR A 387 -2.73 3.79 -15.12
C THR A 387 -2.14 2.40 -14.91
N GLN A 388 -1.15 1.98 -15.70
CA GLN A 388 -0.44 0.72 -15.45
C GLN A 388 0.26 0.74 -14.09
N ALA A 389 1.01 1.82 -13.79
CA ALA A 389 1.66 1.97 -12.50
C ALA A 389 0.64 2.03 -11.35
N LYS A 390 -0.43 2.81 -11.53
CA LYS A 390 -1.54 2.98 -10.59
C LYS A 390 -2.23 1.65 -10.27
N LYS A 391 -2.51 0.82 -11.28
CA LYS A 391 -3.14 -0.51 -11.11
C LYS A 391 -2.17 -1.56 -10.58
N LYS A 392 -0.86 -1.39 -10.76
CA LYS A 392 0.14 -2.32 -10.23
C LYS A 392 0.47 -2.05 -8.77
N TRP A 393 0.73 -0.79 -8.42
CA TRP A 393 1.25 -0.41 -7.11
C TRP A 393 0.27 0.43 -6.29
N GLY A 394 -0.85 0.91 -6.84
CA GLY A 394 -1.70 1.89 -6.17
C GLY A 394 -1.07 3.29 -6.25
N GLY A 395 -1.38 4.18 -5.31
CA GLY A 395 -0.67 5.46 -5.19
C GLY A 395 -1.50 6.72 -5.41
N SER A 396 -2.66 6.62 -6.05
CA SER A 396 -3.45 7.78 -6.45
C SER A 396 -4.76 7.88 -5.66
N ILE A 397 -5.16 9.12 -5.36
CA ILE A 397 -6.33 9.46 -4.53
C ILE A 397 -7.65 9.13 -5.23
N ASP A 398 -7.67 9.16 -6.56
CA ASP A 398 -8.87 8.98 -7.38
C ASP A 398 -8.74 7.70 -8.22
N LEU A 399 -8.73 6.56 -7.54
CA LEU A 399 -8.82 5.22 -8.14
C LEU A 399 -10.30 4.83 -8.34
N ASP A 400 -11.07 5.61 -9.08
CA ASP A 400 -12.49 5.29 -9.38
C ASP A 400 -12.67 4.35 -10.59
N GLY A 401 -11.55 4.03 -11.25
CA GLY A 401 -11.50 3.08 -12.35
C GLY A 401 -11.99 3.59 -13.70
N LYS A 402 -12.42 4.86 -13.79
CA LYS A 402 -13.00 5.41 -15.01
C LYS A 402 -11.96 6.07 -15.92
N ASP A 403 -10.93 6.68 -15.35
CA ASP A 403 -9.93 7.41 -16.11
C ASP A 403 -8.64 6.59 -16.31
N PHE A 404 -8.33 6.33 -17.58
CA PHE A 404 -7.02 5.83 -18.01
C PHE A 404 -6.11 6.98 -18.37
N ASP A 405 -5.05 7.15 -17.62
CA ASP A 405 -4.02 8.15 -17.82
C ASP A 405 -2.77 7.48 -18.45
N PRO A 406 -2.35 7.83 -19.70
CA PRO A 406 -2.96 8.84 -20.57
C PRO A 406 -4.10 8.29 -21.45
N GLY A 407 -4.40 7.00 -21.33
CA GLY A 407 -5.40 6.28 -22.12
C GLY A 407 -4.77 5.18 -22.96
N GLU A 408 -5.40 4.01 -23.04
CA GLU A 408 -4.92 2.93 -23.92
C GLU A 408 -4.81 3.36 -25.39
N PRO A 409 -5.78 4.09 -25.97
CA PRO A 409 -5.65 4.60 -27.33
C PRO A 409 -4.43 5.50 -27.53
N TYR A 410 -4.12 6.36 -26.55
CA TYR A 410 -2.96 7.25 -26.62
C TYR A 410 -1.64 6.48 -26.49
N MET A 411 -1.56 5.53 -25.56
CA MET A 411 -0.41 4.64 -25.42
C MET A 411 -0.13 3.87 -26.71
N LYS A 412 -1.19 3.34 -27.34
CA LYS A 412 -1.10 2.64 -28.61
C LYS A 412 -0.57 3.56 -29.71
N GLU A 413 -1.14 4.77 -29.84
CA GLU A 413 -0.71 5.75 -30.85
C GLU A 413 0.78 6.10 -30.71
N VAL A 414 1.25 6.37 -29.49
CA VAL A 414 2.66 6.68 -29.25
C VAL A 414 3.57 5.49 -29.57
N LEU A 415 3.21 4.28 -29.11
CA LEU A 415 4.01 3.07 -29.36
C LEU A 415 4.05 2.71 -30.85
N ASP A 416 2.94 2.82 -31.57
CA ASP A 416 2.89 2.55 -33.01
C ASP A 416 3.81 3.52 -33.79
N GLN A 417 3.79 4.82 -33.46
CA GLN A 417 4.64 5.82 -34.12
C GLN A 417 6.15 5.57 -33.95
N VAL A 418 6.55 4.96 -32.83
CA VAL A 418 7.96 4.67 -32.55
C VAL A 418 8.37 3.25 -32.93
N GLY A 419 7.46 2.45 -33.51
CA GLY A 419 7.72 1.06 -33.90
C GLY A 419 7.79 0.10 -32.72
N GLY A 420 7.11 0.42 -31.62
CA GLY A 420 6.99 -0.42 -30.44
C GLY A 420 5.88 -1.47 -30.53
N THR A 421 5.65 -2.18 -29.43
CA THR A 421 4.57 -3.15 -29.29
C THR A 421 3.67 -2.77 -28.12
N PHE A 422 2.42 -2.45 -28.44
CA PHE A 422 1.37 -2.15 -27.46
C PHE A 422 0.62 -3.42 -27.01
N TYR A 423 0.37 -3.49 -25.72
CA TYR A 423 -0.47 -4.48 -25.04
C TYR A 423 -1.59 -3.75 -24.30
N SER A 424 -2.83 -4.13 -24.61
CA SER A 424 -4.00 -3.69 -23.85
C SER A 424 -3.98 -4.25 -22.42
N GLU A 425 -4.79 -3.69 -21.52
CA GLU A 425 -4.83 -4.06 -20.10
C GLU A 425 -5.03 -5.55 -19.87
N GLU A 426 -5.99 -6.14 -20.58
CA GLU A 426 -6.27 -7.57 -20.53
C GLU A 426 -5.03 -8.43 -20.85
N ASN A 427 -4.10 -7.89 -21.64
CA ASN A 427 -2.89 -8.55 -22.12
C ASN A 427 -1.63 -8.13 -21.35
N TRP A 428 -1.74 -7.29 -20.31
CA TRP A 428 -0.59 -7.00 -19.45
C TRP A 428 -0.10 -8.28 -18.74
N PHE A 429 1.21 -8.35 -18.53
CA PHE A 429 1.84 -9.53 -17.95
C PHE A 429 1.20 -9.89 -16.60
N LYS A 430 0.64 -11.11 -16.54
CA LYS A 430 -0.07 -11.64 -15.37
C LYS A 430 -1.17 -10.70 -14.84
N ARG A 431 -1.88 -9.95 -15.69
CA ARG A 431 -2.94 -9.00 -15.28
C ARG A 431 -3.96 -9.58 -14.29
N GLN A 432 -4.28 -10.86 -14.43
CA GLN A 432 -5.25 -11.58 -13.61
C GLN A 432 -4.67 -12.17 -12.31
N SER A 433 -3.38 -11.94 -12.03
CA SER A 433 -2.78 -12.40 -10.78
C SER A 433 -3.13 -11.49 -9.60
N ASP A 434 -2.89 -12.01 -8.40
CA ASP A 434 -3.10 -11.30 -7.13
C ASP A 434 -2.16 -10.08 -6.94
N ASP A 435 -1.19 -9.89 -7.83
CA ASP A 435 -0.26 -8.75 -7.81
C ASP A 435 -0.81 -7.47 -8.43
N TRP A 436 -2.03 -7.53 -8.97
CA TRP A 436 -2.67 -6.39 -9.61
C TRP A 436 -3.93 -5.96 -8.85
N ILE A 437 -4.20 -4.66 -8.90
CA ILE A 437 -5.48 -4.10 -8.48
C ILE A 437 -6.53 -4.41 -9.57
N LEU A 438 -7.58 -5.14 -9.19
CA LEU A 438 -8.71 -5.46 -10.07
C LEU A 438 -9.90 -4.59 -9.66
N LEU A 439 -10.34 -3.69 -10.54
CA LEU A 439 -11.42 -2.72 -10.27
C LEU A 439 -12.80 -3.36 -10.11
N PHE A 440 -12.95 -4.62 -10.53
CA PHE A 440 -14.21 -5.37 -10.47
C PHE A 440 -14.31 -6.31 -9.26
N THR A 441 -13.25 -6.46 -8.45
CA THR A 441 -13.34 -7.24 -7.21
C THR A 441 -13.91 -6.35 -6.12
N TYR A 442 -15.06 -6.75 -5.55
CA TYR A 442 -15.67 -6.04 -4.43
C TYR A 442 -14.70 -5.98 -3.24
N PHE A 443 -14.69 -4.81 -2.61
CA PHE A 443 -14.19 -4.49 -1.27
C PHE A 443 -13.24 -5.53 -0.65
N GLN A 444 -11.95 -5.21 -0.60
CA GLN A 444 -11.03 -5.76 0.41
C GLN A 444 -11.00 -4.76 1.57
N PRO A 445 -10.97 -5.21 2.85
CA PRO A 445 -11.38 -4.44 4.02
C PRO A 445 -10.71 -3.06 4.21
#